data_AF-A0A182KHE4-F1
#
_entry.id   AF-A0A182KHE4-F1
#
_cell.length_a   1.000
_cell.length_b   1.000
_cell.length_c   1.000
_cell.angle_alpha   90.00
_cell.angle_beta   90.00
_cell.angle_gamma   90.00
#
_symmetry.space_group_name_H-M   'P 1'
#
loop_
_entity.id
_entity.type
_entity.pdbx_description
1 polymer ?
#
loop_
_entity_poly.entity_id
_entity_poly.type
_entity_poly.pdbx_seq_one_letter_code
_entity_poly.pdbx_strand_id
1 'polypeptide(L)'
;MAQIKATLVLLAILAISTVTIASPRFARDADSSSEESAETGEMMKEIQEMCRNNSGSDEAFVTLMESAQTTFTCFVGAIDMDGFMSDLYTLTNETRSTFFPRYCPQLRTAYKCTNKLVNDFRPCLEEDDFTIVQALSGILPDAVDLMCKNEGEILF
;
A
#
# COMPACT_ATOMS: atom_id res chain seq x y z
N MET A 1 -0.85 -18.82 -17.59
CA MET A 1 0.36 -18.10 -17.15
C MET A 1 0.08 -16.64 -16.78
N ALA A 2 -0.69 -15.87 -17.55
CA ALA A 2 -1.08 -14.49 -17.18
C ALA A 2 -1.91 -14.38 -15.88
N GLN A 3 -2.86 -15.31 -15.67
CA GLN A 3 -3.75 -15.35 -14.49
C GLN A 3 -2.99 -15.47 -13.15
N ILE A 4 -1.83 -16.14 -13.14
CA ILE A 4 -1.01 -16.31 -11.92
C ILE A 4 -0.28 -15.01 -11.60
N LYS A 5 0.22 -14.30 -12.62
CA LYS A 5 0.93 -13.02 -12.47
C LYS A 5 0.00 -11.90 -11.97
N ALA A 6 -1.21 -11.81 -12.51
CA ALA A 6 -2.23 -10.86 -12.05
C ALA A 6 -2.64 -11.13 -10.59
N THR A 7 -2.71 -12.40 -10.19
CA THR A 7 -3.00 -12.79 -8.80
C THR A 7 -1.87 -12.38 -7.85
N LEU A 8 -0.61 -12.50 -8.28
CA LEU A 8 0.56 -12.05 -7.49
C LEU A 8 0.63 -10.52 -7.37
N VAL A 9 0.29 -9.77 -8.43
CA VAL A 9 0.21 -8.30 -8.38
C VAL A 9 -0.93 -7.86 -7.46
N LEU A 10 -2.09 -8.53 -7.53
CA LEU A 10 -3.20 -8.30 -6.60
C LEU A 10 -2.80 -8.63 -5.16
N LEU A 11 -2.07 -9.72 -4.92
CA LEU A 11 -1.56 -10.07 -3.59
C LEU A 11 -0.49 -9.09 -3.10
N ALA A 12 0.36 -8.55 -3.98
CA ALA A 12 1.33 -7.52 -3.62
C ALA A 12 0.65 -6.19 -3.25
N ILE A 13 -0.39 -5.80 -3.98
CA ILE A 13 -1.21 -4.60 -3.68
C ILE A 13 -2.05 -4.83 -2.41
N LEU A 14 -2.58 -6.05 -2.21
CA LEU A 14 -3.30 -6.44 -1.00
C LEU A 14 -2.38 -6.57 0.21
N ALA A 15 -1.13 -6.99 0.06
CA ALA A 15 -0.13 -7.02 1.13
C ALA A 15 0.22 -5.60 1.61
N ILE A 16 0.25 -4.64 0.68
CA ILE A 16 0.34 -3.20 1.02
C ILE A 16 -0.94 -2.73 1.75
N SER A 17 -2.08 -3.41 1.55
CA SER A 17 -3.37 -3.13 2.17
C SER A 17 -3.63 -3.91 3.48
N THR A 18 -2.83 -4.94 3.83
CA THR A 18 -3.05 -5.75 5.03
C THR A 18 -2.59 -5.08 6.33
N VAL A 19 -2.06 -3.86 6.27
CA VAL A 19 -2.01 -2.98 7.45
C VAL A 19 -3.37 -2.30 7.61
N THR A 20 -4.44 -3.06 7.88
CA THR A 20 -5.61 -2.63 8.69
C THR A 20 -6.69 -3.72 8.79
N ILE A 21 -6.91 -4.14 10.05
CA ILE A 21 -8.15 -4.69 10.65
C ILE A 21 -8.36 -6.21 10.57
N ALA A 22 -7.76 -6.94 11.52
CA ALA A 22 -8.46 -7.75 12.53
C ALA A 22 -7.47 -8.30 13.58
N SER A 23 -7.52 -7.82 14.84
CA SER A 23 -6.88 -8.48 15.99
C SER A 23 -7.69 -9.74 16.41
N PRO A 24 -7.21 -10.69 17.25
CA PRO A 24 -5.92 -10.80 17.97
C PRO A 24 -5.28 -12.23 17.90
N ARG A 25 -4.08 -12.42 17.33
CA ARG A 25 -3.23 -13.62 17.57
C ARG A 25 -1.71 -13.44 17.48
N PHE A 26 -1.18 -12.21 17.54
CA PHE A 26 0.26 -12.01 17.69
C PHE A 26 0.67 -12.09 19.16
N ALA A 27 0.61 -13.30 19.72
CA ALA A 27 1.34 -13.64 20.94
C ALA A 27 2.04 -14.98 20.70
N ARG A 28 3.37 -14.91 20.54
CA ARG A 28 4.35 -15.99 20.24
C ARG A 28 4.33 -16.40 18.75
N ASP A 29 5.42 -16.36 18.01
CA ASP A 29 6.79 -16.68 18.37
C ASP A 29 7.82 -15.67 17.82
N ALA A 30 8.81 -15.36 18.66
CA ALA A 30 10.03 -14.66 18.28
C ALA A 30 10.95 -15.64 17.54
N ASP A 31 10.66 -15.91 16.26
CA ASP A 31 11.59 -16.54 15.30
C ASP A 31 11.37 -16.07 13.83
N SER A 32 10.48 -15.10 13.61
CA SER A 32 10.01 -14.67 12.27
C SER A 32 10.94 -13.72 11.49
N SER A 33 12.21 -13.55 11.88
CA SER A 33 13.10 -12.60 11.18
C SER A 33 13.73 -13.15 9.90
N SER A 34 13.76 -14.48 9.75
CA SER A 34 14.50 -15.16 8.68
C SER A 34 13.66 -15.41 7.44
N GLU A 35 12.36 -15.67 7.61
CA GLU A 35 11.43 -16.00 6.53
C GLU A 35 10.92 -14.74 5.82
N GLU A 36 10.61 -13.66 6.56
CA GLU A 36 10.14 -12.38 5.99
C GLU A 36 11.18 -11.69 5.09
N SER A 37 12.46 -11.78 5.44
CA SER A 37 13.54 -11.19 4.64
C SER A 37 13.79 -11.97 3.34
N ALA A 38 13.52 -13.28 3.34
CA ALA A 38 13.62 -14.10 2.14
C ALA A 38 12.44 -13.83 1.19
N GLU A 39 11.23 -13.71 1.73
CA GLU A 39 10.01 -13.41 0.98
C GLU A 39 10.05 -12.01 0.35
N THR A 40 10.53 -10.99 1.08
CA THR A 40 10.70 -9.63 0.54
C THR A 40 11.72 -9.61 -0.61
N GLY A 41 12.80 -10.40 -0.49
CA GLY A 41 13.81 -10.53 -1.53
C GLY A 41 13.29 -11.22 -2.80
N GLU A 42 12.45 -12.23 -2.63
CA GLU A 42 11.79 -12.94 -3.74
C GLU A 42 10.80 -12.03 -4.47
N MET A 43 9.95 -11.30 -3.74
CA MET A 43 9.02 -10.31 -4.33
C MET A 43 9.76 -9.25 -5.15
N MET A 44 10.84 -8.68 -4.62
CA MET A 44 11.62 -7.65 -5.34
C MET A 44 12.21 -8.20 -6.64
N LYS A 45 12.67 -9.45 -6.63
CA LYS A 45 13.18 -10.12 -7.82
C LYS A 45 12.08 -10.35 -8.86
N GLU A 46 10.88 -10.75 -8.43
CA GLU A 46 9.74 -10.91 -9.35
C GLU A 46 9.35 -9.58 -10.00
N ILE A 47 9.33 -8.48 -9.25
CA ILE A 47 9.05 -7.14 -9.79
C ILE A 47 10.14 -6.73 -10.79
N GLN A 48 11.42 -6.98 -10.48
CA GLN A 48 12.52 -6.73 -11.41
C GLN A 48 12.35 -7.53 -12.71
N GLU A 49 12.07 -8.83 -12.61
CA GLU A 49 11.84 -9.69 -13.78
C GLU A 49 10.61 -9.24 -14.58
N MET A 50 9.54 -8.84 -13.91
CA MET A 50 8.33 -8.31 -14.54
C MET A 50 8.62 -7.04 -15.34
N CYS A 51 9.30 -6.07 -14.72
CA CYS A 51 9.74 -4.86 -15.38
C CYS A 51 10.62 -5.18 -16.59
N ARG A 52 11.66 -6.01 -16.42
CA ARG A 52 12.57 -6.38 -17.50
C ARG A 52 11.87 -7.09 -18.66
N ASN A 53 10.92 -7.97 -18.36
CA ASN A 53 10.18 -8.73 -19.37
C ASN A 53 9.27 -7.83 -20.22
N ASN A 54 8.74 -6.74 -19.65
CA ASN A 54 7.80 -5.85 -20.34
C ASN A 54 8.48 -4.64 -20.99
N SER A 55 9.52 -4.07 -20.38
CA SER A 55 10.28 -2.93 -20.92
C SER A 55 11.46 -3.33 -21.80
N GLY A 56 11.95 -4.57 -21.66
CA GLY A 56 13.18 -5.06 -22.28
C GLY A 56 14.46 -4.76 -21.49
N SER A 57 14.37 -4.11 -20.32
CA SER A 57 15.55 -3.66 -19.57
C SER A 57 15.27 -3.35 -18.08
N ASP A 58 16.32 -3.23 -17.26
CA ASP A 58 16.20 -3.03 -15.80
C ASP A 58 15.95 -1.57 -15.40
N GLU A 59 16.06 -0.61 -16.32
CA GLU A 59 15.86 0.83 -16.06
C GLU A 59 14.45 1.15 -15.57
N ALA A 60 13.44 0.40 -16.07
CA ALA A 60 12.06 0.52 -15.61
C ALA A 60 11.93 0.11 -14.13
N PHE A 61 12.63 -0.94 -13.72
CA PHE A 61 12.68 -1.38 -12.32
C PHE A 61 13.37 -0.34 -11.43
N VAL A 62 14.51 0.19 -11.85
CA VAL A 62 15.23 1.23 -11.10
C VAL A 62 14.35 2.46 -10.89
N THR A 63 13.69 2.93 -11.96
CA THR A 63 12.77 4.08 -11.89
C THR A 63 11.59 3.82 -10.95
N LEU A 64 11.01 2.61 -11.02
CA LEU A 64 9.93 2.19 -10.14
C LEU A 64 10.36 2.21 -8.67
N MET A 65 11.57 1.73 -8.37
CA MET A 65 12.13 1.72 -7.01
C MET A 65 12.40 3.13 -6.47
N GLU A 66 12.93 4.03 -7.28
CA GLU A 66 13.10 5.44 -6.91
C GLU A 66 11.75 6.11 -6.59
N SER A 67 10.73 5.79 -7.37
CA SER A 67 9.35 6.25 -7.12
C SER A 67 8.73 5.65 -5.88
N ALA A 68 8.99 4.38 -5.58
CA ALA A 68 8.52 3.75 -4.36
C ALA A 68 9.13 4.44 -3.13
N GLN A 69 10.44 4.71 -3.15
CA GLN A 69 11.12 5.43 -2.08
C GLN A 69 10.61 6.87 -1.92
N THR A 70 10.41 7.58 -3.03
CA THR A 70 9.85 8.94 -3.01
C THR A 70 8.43 8.95 -2.47
N THR A 71 7.60 7.98 -2.87
CA THR A 71 6.23 7.82 -2.39
C THR A 71 6.20 7.56 -0.89
N PHE A 72 7.05 6.65 -0.39
CA PHE A 72 7.18 6.37 1.04
C PHE A 72 7.58 7.62 1.83
N THR A 73 8.59 8.35 1.34
CA THR A 73 9.06 9.60 1.98
C THR A 73 7.95 10.66 2.03
N CYS A 74 7.20 10.81 0.94
CA CYS A 74 6.05 11.71 0.89
C CYS A 74 4.94 11.28 1.86
N PHE A 75 4.66 9.98 1.95
CA PHE A 75 3.62 9.43 2.82
C PHE A 75 3.94 9.67 4.30
N VAL A 76 5.17 9.35 4.72
CA VAL A 76 5.66 9.59 6.09
C VAL A 76 5.72 11.08 6.42
N GLY A 77 5.97 11.94 5.43
CA GLY A 77 5.90 13.40 5.62
C GLY A 77 4.47 13.96 5.69
N ALA A 78 3.49 13.25 5.13
CA ALA A 78 2.09 13.69 5.06
C ALA A 78 1.26 13.22 6.26
N ILE A 79 1.71 12.20 6.98
CA ILE A 79 1.02 11.59 8.12
C ILE A 79 1.95 11.55 9.32
N ASP A 80 1.43 11.93 10.49
CA ASP A 80 2.02 11.61 11.79
C ASP A 80 1.95 10.08 12.01
N MET A 81 2.89 9.35 11.39
CA MET A 81 2.88 7.88 11.31
C MET A 81 2.94 7.22 12.69
N ASP A 82 3.81 7.73 13.57
CA ASP A 82 3.97 7.19 14.92
C ASP A 82 2.68 7.39 15.73
N GLY A 83 2.11 8.59 15.67
CA GLY A 83 0.82 8.87 16.31
C GLY A 83 -0.30 8.03 15.70
N PHE A 84 -0.38 7.96 14.36
CA PHE A 84 -1.40 7.21 13.64
C PHE A 84 -1.41 5.75 14.06
N MET A 85 -0.24 5.09 14.07
CA MET A 85 -0.12 3.70 14.48
C MET A 85 -0.53 3.52 15.95
N SER A 86 -0.01 4.36 16.84
CA SER A 86 -0.36 4.31 18.28
C SER A 86 -1.86 4.45 18.53
N ASP A 87 -2.47 5.47 17.94
CA ASP A 87 -3.89 5.76 18.13
C ASP A 87 -4.77 4.70 17.43
N LEU A 88 -4.31 4.11 16.32
CA LEU A 88 -5.02 3.05 15.60
C LEU A 88 -5.10 1.76 16.44
N TYR A 89 -4.02 1.37 17.12
CA TYR A 89 -4.01 0.19 18.00
C TYR A 89 -4.96 0.30 19.19
N THR A 90 -5.35 1.52 19.56
CA THR A 90 -6.26 1.80 20.67
C THR A 90 -7.62 2.33 20.21
N LEU A 91 -7.88 2.25 18.90
CA LEU A 91 -9.11 2.75 18.31
C LEU A 91 -10.32 1.91 18.72
N THR A 92 -11.35 2.59 19.21
CA THR A 92 -12.62 2.03 19.68
C THR A 92 -13.78 2.89 19.20
N ASN A 93 -15.02 2.41 19.36
CA ASN A 93 -16.20 3.21 19.02
C ASN A 93 -16.26 4.51 19.83
N GLU A 94 -15.71 4.52 21.05
CA GLU A 94 -15.66 5.69 21.93
C GLU A 94 -14.58 6.70 21.49
N THR A 95 -13.47 6.23 20.92
CA THR A 95 -12.31 7.09 20.53
C THR A 95 -12.32 7.50 19.05
N ARG A 96 -13.26 7.00 18.24
CA ARG A 96 -13.35 7.32 16.81
C ARG A 96 -13.59 8.81 16.52
N SER A 97 -14.35 9.49 17.40
CA SER A 97 -14.65 10.92 17.27
C SER A 97 -13.43 11.83 17.44
N THR A 98 -12.33 11.31 18.00
CA THR A 98 -11.04 12.01 18.04
C THR A 98 -10.08 11.53 16.97
N PHE A 99 -10.10 10.24 16.65
CA PHE A 99 -9.18 9.61 15.71
C PHE A 99 -9.39 10.10 14.27
N PHE A 100 -10.60 9.93 13.73
CA PHE A 100 -10.86 10.23 12.32
C PHE A 100 -10.69 11.72 12.00
N PRO A 101 -11.18 12.67 12.81
CA PRO A 101 -10.91 14.09 12.56
C PRO A 101 -9.42 14.46 12.54
N ARG A 102 -8.58 13.76 13.34
CA ARG A 102 -7.13 13.97 13.36
C ARG A 102 -6.44 13.44 12.09
N TYR A 103 -6.77 12.22 11.67
CA TYR A 103 -6.00 11.52 10.64
C TYR A 103 -6.59 11.58 9.23
N CYS A 104 -7.90 11.77 9.07
CA CYS A 104 -8.53 11.86 7.76
C CYS A 104 -7.99 12.99 6.87
N PRO A 105 -7.74 14.22 7.36
CA PRO A 105 -7.10 15.25 6.55
C PRO A 105 -5.69 14.87 6.09
N GLN A 106 -4.95 14.11 6.91
CA GLN A 106 -3.60 13.64 6.61
C GLN A 106 -3.64 12.53 5.55
N LEU A 107 -4.53 11.55 5.69
CA LEU A 107 -4.75 10.49 4.69
C LEU A 107 -5.17 11.06 3.32
N ARG A 108 -6.06 12.06 3.31
CA ARG A 108 -6.42 12.81 2.09
C ARG A 108 -5.26 13.60 1.49
N THR A 109 -4.24 13.91 2.27
CA THR A 109 -3.03 14.54 1.74
C THR A 109 -2.09 13.49 1.18
N ALA A 110 -1.94 12.37 1.90
CA ALA A 110 -1.01 11.31 1.61
C ALA A 110 -1.30 10.54 0.32
N TYR A 111 -2.57 10.38 -0.10
CA TYR A 111 -2.85 9.69 -1.37
C TYR A 111 -2.22 10.39 -2.58
N LYS A 112 -1.97 11.71 -2.51
CA LYS A 112 -1.32 12.45 -3.60
C LYS A 112 0.11 12.00 -3.84
N CYS A 113 0.72 11.31 -2.89
CA CYS A 113 2.06 10.76 -2.99
C CYS A 113 2.18 9.61 -4.00
N THR A 114 1.08 8.91 -4.32
CA THR A 114 1.13 7.65 -5.08
C THR A 114 1.13 7.84 -6.60
N ASN A 115 0.76 9.03 -7.10
CA ASN A 115 0.59 9.28 -8.54
C ASN A 115 1.84 8.93 -9.37
N LYS A 116 3.03 9.31 -8.89
CA LYS A 116 4.27 9.02 -9.62
C LYS A 116 4.55 7.52 -9.66
N LEU A 117 4.41 6.84 -8.51
CA LEU A 117 4.58 5.40 -8.41
C LEU A 117 3.64 4.64 -9.34
N VAL A 118 2.36 5.00 -9.34
CA VAL A 118 1.35 4.38 -10.22
C VAL A 118 1.73 4.54 -11.69
N ASN A 119 2.19 5.71 -12.12
CA ASN A 119 2.61 5.92 -13.50
C ASN A 119 3.88 5.15 -13.86
N ASP A 120 4.83 5.04 -12.94
CA ASP A 120 6.10 4.33 -13.17
C ASP A 120 5.93 2.80 -13.18
N PHE A 121 4.77 2.27 -12.79
CA PHE A 121 4.39 0.88 -13.07
C PHE A 121 4.06 0.62 -14.55
N ARG A 122 3.74 1.66 -15.36
CA ARG A 122 3.34 1.48 -16.76
C ARG A 122 4.34 0.66 -17.60
N PRO A 123 5.65 0.96 -17.61
CA PRO A 123 6.61 0.16 -18.39
C PRO A 123 6.81 -1.26 -17.83
N CYS A 124 6.37 -1.52 -16.59
CA CYS A 124 6.51 -2.81 -15.95
C CYS A 124 5.31 -3.74 -16.14
N LEU A 125 4.19 -3.27 -16.69
CA LEU A 125 2.94 -4.03 -16.75
C LEU A 125 2.42 -4.13 -18.17
N GLU A 126 1.68 -5.21 -18.44
CA GLU A 126 0.83 -5.29 -19.62
C GLU A 126 -0.31 -4.26 -19.54
N GLU A 127 -0.94 -3.94 -20.67
CA GLU A 127 -1.93 -2.86 -20.72
C GLU A 127 -3.14 -3.12 -19.82
N ASP A 128 -3.63 -4.36 -19.80
CA ASP A 128 -4.75 -4.79 -18.96
C ASP A 128 -4.38 -4.70 -17.47
N ASP A 129 -3.18 -5.15 -17.10
CA ASP A 129 -2.68 -5.11 -15.71
C ASP A 129 -2.50 -3.67 -15.22
N PHE A 130 -1.96 -2.78 -16.06
CA PHE A 130 -1.84 -1.37 -15.73
C PHE A 130 -3.21 -0.69 -15.56
N THR A 131 -4.20 -1.07 -16.38
CA THR A 131 -5.57 -0.55 -16.27
C THR A 131 -6.18 -0.90 -14.92
N ILE A 132 -5.92 -2.11 -14.41
CA ILE A 132 -6.34 -2.54 -13.07
C ILE A 132 -5.64 -1.69 -12.00
N VAL A 133 -4.33 -1.52 -12.07
CA VAL A 133 -3.57 -0.70 -11.10
C VAL A 133 -4.06 0.75 -11.08
N GLN A 134 -4.33 1.33 -12.25
CA GLN A 134 -4.87 2.68 -12.37
C GLN A 134 -6.27 2.79 -11.76
N ALA A 135 -7.15 1.81 -12.02
CA ALA A 135 -8.48 1.76 -11.44
C ALA A 135 -8.43 1.66 -9.91
N LEU A 136 -7.58 0.78 -9.36
CA LEU A 136 -7.40 0.63 -7.91
C LEU A 136 -6.88 1.93 -7.27
N SER A 137 -5.90 2.58 -7.88
CA SER A 137 -5.41 3.88 -7.42
C SER A 137 -6.51 4.95 -7.42
N GLY A 138 -7.35 4.94 -8.46
CA GLY A 138 -8.49 5.86 -8.58
C GLY A 138 -9.57 5.68 -7.50
N ILE A 139 -9.67 4.48 -6.90
CA ILE A 139 -10.64 4.17 -5.82
C ILE A 139 -10.15 4.65 -4.45
N LEU A 140 -8.83 4.80 -4.25
CA LEU A 140 -8.26 5.15 -2.94
C LEU A 140 -8.84 6.44 -2.32
N PRO A 141 -9.03 7.56 -3.05
CA PRO A 141 -9.62 8.76 -2.49
C PRO A 141 -11.04 8.53 -1.96
N ASP A 142 -11.86 7.82 -2.73
CA ASP A 142 -13.24 7.49 -2.37
C ASP A 142 -13.29 6.54 -1.16
N ALA A 143 -12.37 5.57 -1.10
CA ALA A 143 -12.23 4.67 0.03
C ALA A 143 -11.83 5.43 1.31
N VAL A 144 -10.89 6.38 1.22
CA VAL A 144 -10.52 7.26 2.33
C VAL A 144 -11.72 8.10 2.76
N ASP A 145 -12.44 8.71 1.83
CA ASP A 145 -13.63 9.51 2.16
C ASP A 145 -14.73 8.69 2.82
N LEU A 146 -14.94 7.45 2.36
CA LEU A 146 -15.89 6.53 2.96
C LEU A 146 -15.48 6.13 4.39
N MET A 147 -14.22 5.75 4.60
CA MET A 147 -13.72 5.42 5.94
C MET A 147 -13.76 6.64 6.88
N CYS A 148 -13.62 7.84 6.33
CA CYS A 148 -13.61 9.07 7.10
C CYS A 148 -14.99 9.65 7.36
N LYS A 149 -16.02 9.13 6.68
CA LYS A 149 -17.39 9.61 6.81
C LYS A 149 -17.92 9.33 8.21
N ASN A 150 -18.60 10.33 8.79
CA ASN A 150 -19.22 10.25 10.12
C ASN A 150 -18.26 9.67 11.18
N GLU A 151 -16.99 10.11 11.17
CA GLU A 151 -15.97 9.65 12.13
C GLU A 151 -15.78 8.14 12.10
N GLY A 152 -15.73 7.56 10.89
CA GLY A 152 -15.49 6.13 10.68
C GLY A 152 -16.61 5.22 11.14
N GLU A 153 -17.85 5.70 11.09
CA GLU A 153 -19.04 4.92 11.45
C GLU A 153 -19.12 3.57 10.73
N ILE A 154 -18.65 3.47 9.48
CA ILE A 154 -18.67 2.21 8.72
C ILE A 154 -17.74 1.12 9.30
N LEU A 155 -16.79 1.49 10.15
CA LEU A 155 -15.80 0.59 10.73
C LEU A 155 -16.20 0.07 12.13
N PHE A 156 -17.36 0.48 12.67
CA PHE A 156 -17.87 0.13 14.00
C PHE A 156 -19.34 -0.30 13.95
#